data_AF-A0A543DX14-F1
#
_entry.id   AF-A0A543DX14-F1
#
_cell.length_a   1.000
_cell.length_b   1.000
_cell.length_c   1.000
_cell.angle_alpha   90.00
_cell.angle_beta   90.00
_cell.angle_gamma   90.00
#
_symmetry.space_group_name_H-M   'P 1'
#
loop_
_entity.id
_entity.type
_entity.pdbx_description
1 polymer ?
#
loop_
_entity_poly.entity_id
_entity_poly.type
_entity_poly.pdbx_seq_one_letter_code
_entity_poly.pdbx_strand_id
1 'polypeptide(L)' 'MTDDGEGGDPVCWLGALCPECGAMPSEGTDRCWRCGAERPDERRGDEAT' A
#
# COMPACT_ATOMS: atom_id res chain seq x y z
N MET A 1 -21.18 13.86 -26.46
CA MET A 1 -19.84 13.29 -26.29
C MET A 1 -19.08 14.23 -25.38
N THR A 2 -19.00 13.89 -24.09
CA THR A 2 -17.88 14.11 -23.16
C THR A 2 -18.31 13.38 -21.90
N ASP A 3 -17.90 12.12 -21.82
CA ASP A 3 -17.71 11.43 -20.55
C ASP A 3 -16.52 12.14 -19.91
N ASP A 4 -16.80 12.89 -18.85
CA ASP A 4 -15.79 13.60 -18.06
C ASP A 4 -15.01 12.51 -17.31
N GLY A 5 -14.02 11.95 -18.00
CA GLY A 5 -13.20 10.83 -17.60
C GLY A 5 -12.24 11.17 -16.47
N GLU A 6 -12.69 11.85 -15.44
CA GLU A 6 -12.00 11.95 -14.16
C GLU A 6 -12.44 10.77 -13.27
N GLY A 7 -12.35 9.56 -13.83
CA GLY A 7 -12.35 8.33 -13.06
C GLY A 7 -11.03 8.29 -12.30
N GLY A 8 -10.99 8.92 -11.12
CA GLY A 8 -9.89 8.75 -10.19
C GLY A 8 -9.61 7.27 -10.02
N ASP A 9 -8.34 6.87 -10.23
CA ASP A 9 -7.91 5.48 -10.30
C ASP A 9 -8.63 4.66 -9.21
N PRO A 10 -9.38 3.60 -9.56
CA PRO A 10 -10.33 2.97 -8.66
C PRO A 10 -9.70 2.40 -7.39
N VAL A 11 -8.37 2.41 -7.26
CA VAL A 11 -7.67 1.71 -6.20
C VAL A 11 -6.33 2.36 -5.81
N CYS A 12 -6.31 3.68 -5.58
CA CYS A 12 -5.18 4.36 -4.93
C CYS A 12 -4.80 3.73 -3.55
N TRP A 13 -5.72 2.99 -2.94
CA TRP A 13 -5.53 2.25 -1.68
C TRP A 13 -5.06 0.79 -1.86
N LEU A 14 -5.02 0.24 -3.08
CA LEU A 14 -4.59 -1.15 -3.33
C LEU A 14 -3.09 -1.32 -3.12
N GLY A 15 -2.30 -0.30 -3.46
CA GLY A 15 -0.86 -0.26 -3.16
C GLY A 15 -0.53 -0.23 -1.67
N ALA A 16 -1.51 0.16 -0.82
CA ALA A 16 -1.34 0.13 0.63
C ALA A 16 -1.61 -1.26 1.23
N LEU A 17 -2.24 -2.18 0.49
CA LEU A 17 -2.53 -3.53 0.97
C LEU A 17 -1.26 -4.38 1.01
N CYS A 18 -1.27 -5.38 1.89
CA CYS A 18 -0.23 -6.40 1.91
C CYS A 18 -0.18 -7.13 0.54
N PRO A 19 0.98 -7.19 -0.15
CA PRO A 19 1.09 -7.82 -1.46
C PRO A 19 0.89 -9.34 -1.43
N GLU A 20 1.13 -9.98 -0.28
CA GLU A 20 1.02 -11.43 -0.12
C GLU A 20 -0.43 -11.90 0.06
N CYS A 21 -1.25 -11.14 0.78
CA CYS A 21 -2.58 -11.59 1.20
C CYS A 21 -3.72 -10.58 0.99
N GLY A 22 -3.41 -9.37 0.51
CA GLY A 22 -4.39 -8.29 0.32
C GLY A 22 -4.97 -7.71 1.61
N ALA A 23 -4.36 -7.99 2.77
CA ALA A 23 -4.83 -7.43 4.04
C ALA A 23 -4.56 -5.93 4.12
N MET A 24 -5.53 -5.20 4.68
CA MET A 24 -5.37 -3.78 4.97
C MET A 24 -4.30 -3.59 6.05
N PRO A 25 -3.39 -2.61 5.88
CA PRO A 25 -2.34 -2.35 6.86
C PRO A 25 -2.98 -1.98 8.20
N SER A 26 -2.42 -2.53 9.28
CA SER A 26 -2.79 -2.12 10.64
C SER A 26 -1.74 -1.15 11.14
N GLU A 27 -2.19 -0.08 11.80
CA GLU A 27 -1.32 0.91 12.43
C GLU A 27 -0.38 0.22 13.44
N GLY A 28 0.92 0.55 13.41
CA GLY A 28 1.87 0.16 14.44
C GLY A 28 2.46 -1.25 14.36
N THR A 29 2.46 -1.91 13.20
CA THR A 29 3.12 -3.21 13.03
C THR A 29 4.01 -3.30 11.79
N ASP A 30 5.25 -3.75 11.98
CA ASP A 30 6.23 -4.03 10.92
C ASP A 30 5.88 -5.28 10.10
N ARG A 31 4.87 -6.05 10.53
CA ARG A 31 4.43 -7.28 9.87
C ARG A 31 2.94 -7.24 9.56
N CYS A 32 2.53 -7.93 8.52
CA CYS A 32 1.12 -8.11 8.23
C CYS A 32 0.45 -8.87 9.38
N TRP A 33 -0.56 -8.26 10.00
CA TRP A 33 -1.33 -8.89 11.08
C TRP A 33 -2.07 -10.17 10.65
N ARG A 34 -2.34 -10.34 9.35
CA ARG A 34 -3.11 -11.47 8.81
C ARG A 34 -2.25 -12.66 8.44
N CYS A 35 -1.19 -12.46 7.64
CA CYS A 35 -0.34 -13.54 7.15
C CYS A 35 1.03 -13.60 7.81
N GLY A 36 1.45 -12.55 8.53
CA GLY A 36 2.76 -12.46 9.18
C GLY A 36 3.91 -12.02 8.25
N ALA A 37 3.62 -11.70 6.98
CA ALA A 37 4.64 -11.23 6.05
C ALA A 37 5.30 -9.93 6.54
N GLU A 38 6.62 -9.83 6.37
CA GLU A 38 7.39 -8.64 6.72
C GLU A 38 7.06 -7.52 5.73
N ARG A 39 6.63 -6.35 6.21
CA ARG A 39 6.42 -5.21 5.32
C ARG A 39 7.79 -4.63 4.97
N PRO A 40 8.06 -4.30 3.70
CA PRO A 40 9.23 -3.50 3.38
C PRO A 40 9.10 -2.20 4.17
N ASP A 41 10.09 -1.89 4.98
CA ASP A 41 10.08 -0.64 5.72
C ASP A 41 10.20 0.50 4.71
N GLU A 42 9.22 1.41 4.70
CA GLU A 42 9.24 2.61 3.83
C GLU A 42 10.34 3.61 4.28
N ARG A 43 11.25 3.19 5.18
CA ARG A 43 12.29 4.00 5.83
C ARG A 43 13.69 3.48 5.52
N ARG A 44 13.89 2.92 4.32
CA ARG A 44 15.23 2.62 3.76
C ARG A 44 15.25 2.84 2.25
N GLY A 45 15.61 4.05 1.84
CA GLY A 45 15.83 4.46 0.44
C GLY A 45 14.93 5.64 0.07
N ASP A 46 15.22 6.84 0.54
CA ASP A 46 16.38 7.58 0.02
C ASP A 46 17.18 8.23 1.15
N GLU A 47 18.44 7.86 1.21
CA GLU A 47 19.42 8.23 2.21
C GLU A 47 20.44 9.19 1.60
N ALA A 48 20.64 10.31 2.30
CA ALA A 48 21.90 11.05 2.42
C ALA A 48 22.68 11.36 1.12
N THR A 49 22.48 12.56 0.56
CA THR A 49 23.53 13.61 0.53
C THR A 49 22.98 14.97 0.15
#